data_AF-A0A924BWT8-F1
#
_entry.id   AF-A0A924BWT8-F1
#
_cell.length_a   1.000
_cell.length_b   1.000
_cell.length_c   1.000
_cell.angle_alpha   90.00
_cell.angle_beta   90.00
_cell.angle_gamma   90.00
#
_symmetry.space_group_name_H-M   'P 1'
#
loop_
_entity.id
_entity.type
_entity.pdbx_description
1 polymer ?
#
loop_
_entity_poly.entity_id
_entity_poly.type
_entity_poly.pdbx_seq_one_letter_code
_entity_poly.pdbx_strand_id
1 'polypeptide(L)'
;NDPERWLANDGNGGDDDALIAANDGPFKHALDRTKYPDRHGSDSHVHRADGLAFLAMLEARLAAQPNLCGAGMTLADAAILPFVRQFAAIDRGWFAAQPLPAVQAWLARHLASALFQAAMVRLTQWQRGDAPVLFAD
;
A
#
# COMPACT_ATOMS: atom_id res chain seq x y z
N ASN A 1 1.85 22.98 2.63
CA ASN A 1 2.98 22.76 3.55
C ASN A 1 3.23 21.27 3.65
N ASP A 2 4.47 20.83 3.42
CA ASP A 2 4.94 19.44 3.50
C ASP A 2 5.99 19.33 4.63
N PRO A 3 5.56 19.24 5.90
CA PRO A 3 6.46 19.30 7.06
C PRO A 3 7.40 18.08 7.13
N GLU A 4 6.94 16.94 6.63
CA GLU A 4 7.70 15.68 6.60
C GLU A 4 8.58 15.55 5.36
N ARG A 5 8.54 16.53 4.44
CA ARG A 5 9.35 16.60 3.22
C ARG A 5 9.19 15.37 2.32
N TRP A 6 7.99 14.78 2.26
CA TRP A 6 7.70 13.62 1.40
C TRP A 6 7.84 13.93 -0.09
N LEU A 7 7.72 15.20 -0.47
CA LEU A 7 7.93 15.71 -1.83
C LEU A 7 9.37 16.18 -2.07
N ALA A 8 10.22 16.23 -1.02
CA ALA A 8 11.60 16.62 -1.18
C ALA A 8 12.38 15.48 -1.82
N ASN A 9 12.42 15.53 -3.15
CA ASN A 9 13.30 14.74 -3.99
C ASN A 9 14.75 14.92 -3.52
N ASP A 10 15.26 13.96 -2.76
CA ASP A 10 16.68 13.85 -2.38
C ASP A 10 17.56 13.37 -3.55
N GLY A 11 17.02 13.37 -4.77
CA GLY A 11 17.67 12.95 -6.01
C GLY A 11 16.91 11.86 -6.77
N ASN A 12 15.85 11.28 -6.18
CA ASN A 12 15.15 10.10 -6.72
C ASN A 12 13.77 10.37 -7.36
N GLY A 13 13.39 11.63 -7.56
CA GLY A 13 12.00 12.04 -7.89
C GLY A 13 11.37 11.46 -9.17
N GLY A 14 12.13 10.83 -10.06
CA GLY A 14 11.58 10.14 -11.23
C GLY A 14 11.01 8.75 -10.91
N ASP A 15 11.47 8.11 -9.84
CA ASP A 15 11.07 6.76 -9.47
C ASP A 15 9.74 6.72 -8.69
N ASP A 16 9.45 7.76 -7.90
CA ASP A 16 8.20 7.90 -7.15
C ASP A 16 6.98 7.90 -8.09
N ASP A 17 6.97 8.75 -9.12
CA ASP A 17 5.86 8.88 -10.06
C ASP A 17 5.62 7.58 -10.84
N ALA A 18 6.70 6.91 -11.27
CA ALA A 18 6.62 5.66 -12.00
C ALA A 18 6.05 4.52 -11.13
N LEU A 19 6.48 4.44 -9.87
CA LEU A 19 5.96 3.46 -8.90
C LEU A 19 4.48 3.71 -8.58
N ILE A 20 4.10 4.97 -8.37
CA ILE A 20 2.70 5.34 -8.12
C ILE A 20 1.84 5.02 -9.34
N ALA A 21 2.30 5.31 -10.55
CA ALA A 21 1.59 4.96 -11.78
C ALA A 21 1.42 3.43 -11.94
N ALA A 22 2.46 2.65 -11.63
CA ALA A 22 2.39 1.19 -11.65
C ALA A 22 1.43 0.63 -10.58
N ASN A 23 1.35 1.28 -9.42
CA ASN A 23 0.38 0.95 -8.38
C ASN A 23 -1.06 1.26 -8.82
N ASP A 24 -1.31 2.48 -9.28
CA ASP A 24 -2.66 2.99 -9.57
C ASP A 24 -3.29 2.38 -10.83
N GLY A 25 -2.45 1.88 -11.74
CA GLY A 25 -2.89 1.17 -12.94
C GLY A 25 -2.87 -0.36 -12.75
N PRO A 26 -1.81 -1.05 -13.22
CA PRO A 26 -1.77 -2.52 -13.25
C PRO A 26 -2.05 -3.20 -11.92
N PHE A 27 -1.43 -2.75 -10.83
CA PHE A 27 -1.56 -3.42 -9.54
C PHE A 27 -2.96 -3.26 -8.94
N LYS A 28 -3.51 -2.04 -8.96
CA LYS A 28 -4.89 -1.80 -8.52
C LYS A 28 -5.90 -2.64 -9.30
N HIS A 29 -5.72 -2.75 -10.61
CA HIS A 29 -6.59 -3.56 -11.46
C HIS A 29 -6.51 -5.05 -11.09
N ALA A 30 -5.30 -5.56 -10.82
CA ALA A 30 -5.09 -6.92 -10.34
C ALA A 30 -5.70 -7.15 -8.94
N LEU A 31 -5.56 -6.17 -8.04
CA LEU A 31 -6.14 -6.19 -6.69
C LEU A 31 -7.67 -6.29 -6.74
N ASP A 32 -8.31 -5.42 -7.54
CA ASP A 32 -9.77 -5.36 -7.65
C ASP A 32 -10.35 -6.67 -8.22
N ARG A 33 -9.69 -7.26 -9.21
CA ARG A 33 -10.11 -8.54 -9.80
C ARG A 33 -9.87 -9.75 -8.90
N THR A 34 -8.82 -9.71 -8.08
CA THR A 34 -8.59 -10.74 -7.05
C THR A 34 -9.67 -10.68 -5.98
N LYS A 35 -10.12 -9.48 -5.61
CA LYS A 35 -11.11 -9.26 -4.54
C LYS A 35 -12.55 -9.52 -5.00
N TYR A 36 -12.88 -9.29 -6.27
CA TYR A 36 -14.23 -9.44 -6.82
C TYR A 36 -14.26 -10.30 -8.09
N PRO A 37 -13.86 -11.59 -8.04
CA PRO A 37 -13.76 -12.44 -9.22
C PRO A 37 -15.10 -12.56 -9.99
N ASP A 38 -16.23 -12.65 -9.27
CA ASP A 38 -17.57 -12.76 -9.87
C ASP A 38 -17.99 -11.51 -10.66
N ARG A 39 -17.53 -10.32 -10.25
CA ARG A 39 -17.83 -9.05 -10.93
C ARG A 39 -17.07 -8.91 -12.25
N HIS A 40 -15.96 -9.61 -12.38
CA HIS A 40 -15.03 -9.48 -13.52
C HIS A 40 -14.96 -10.73 -14.40
N GLY A 41 -15.72 -11.78 -14.07
CA GLY A 41 -15.71 -13.04 -14.83
C GLY A 41 -14.32 -13.66 -14.92
N SER A 42 -13.50 -13.49 -13.88
CA SER A 42 -12.07 -13.81 -13.91
C SER A 42 -11.67 -14.82 -12.85
N ASP A 43 -10.63 -15.61 -13.16
CA ASP A 43 -10.02 -16.49 -12.18
C ASP A 43 -9.17 -15.69 -11.17
N SER A 44 -9.57 -15.78 -9.89
CA SER A 44 -8.86 -15.15 -8.77
C SER A 44 -7.38 -15.56 -8.66
N HIS A 45 -7.01 -16.74 -9.14
CA HIS A 45 -5.63 -17.23 -9.10
C HIS A 45 -4.72 -16.50 -10.09
N VAL A 46 -5.21 -16.17 -11.29
CA VAL A 46 -4.43 -15.46 -12.32
C VAL A 46 -4.12 -14.04 -11.87
N HIS A 47 -5.10 -13.33 -11.31
CA HIS A 47 -4.90 -11.94 -10.87
C HIS A 47 -4.05 -11.81 -9.60
N ARG A 48 -4.01 -12.87 -8.79
CA ARG A 48 -3.09 -12.95 -7.66
C ARG A 48 -1.63 -13.07 -8.11
N ALA A 49 -1.35 -13.70 -9.26
CA ALA A 49 0.00 -13.76 -9.83
C ALA A 49 0.49 -12.39 -10.32
N ASP A 50 -0.37 -11.61 -10.99
CA ASP A 50 -0.06 -10.24 -11.42
C ASP A 50 0.25 -9.33 -10.22
N GLY A 51 -0.56 -9.44 -9.16
CA GLY A 51 -0.30 -8.75 -7.90
C GLY A 51 1.04 -9.15 -7.27
N LEU A 52 1.39 -10.44 -7.31
CA LEU A 52 2.65 -10.94 -6.79
C LEU A 52 3.86 -10.41 -7.59
N ALA A 53 3.74 -10.26 -8.91
CA ALA A 53 4.80 -9.69 -9.75
C ALA A 53 5.12 -8.23 -9.37
N PHE A 54 4.08 -7.43 -9.08
CA PHE A 54 4.28 -6.08 -8.56
C PHE A 54 4.99 -6.09 -7.20
N LEU A 55 4.57 -6.97 -6.28
CA LEU A 55 5.24 -7.09 -4.98
C LEU A 55 6.69 -7.57 -5.08
N ALA A 56 7.02 -8.42 -6.03
CA ALA A 56 8.40 -8.85 -6.27
C ALA A 56 9.30 -7.68 -6.74
N MET A 57 8.75 -6.73 -7.51
CA MET A 57 9.46 -5.50 -7.85
C MET A 57 9.71 -4.63 -6.61
N LEU A 58 8.73 -4.51 -5.71
CA LEU A 58 8.91 -3.79 -4.44
C LEU A 58 9.93 -4.49 -3.55
N GLU A 59 9.90 -5.82 -3.48
CA GLU A 59 10.86 -6.63 -2.72
C GLU A 59 12.29 -6.37 -3.15
N ALA A 60 12.56 -6.32 -4.46
CA ALA A 60 13.91 -6.03 -4.97
C ALA A 60 14.42 -4.65 -4.52
N ARG A 61 13.55 -3.63 -4.48
CA ARG A 61 13.90 -2.29 -3.97
C ARG A 61 14.11 -2.32 -2.46
N LEU A 62 13.16 -2.89 -1.71
CA LEU A 62 13.18 -2.92 -0.24
C LEU A 62 14.28 -3.83 0.33
N ALA A 63 14.79 -4.78 -0.45
CA ALA A 63 15.97 -5.56 -0.08
C ALA A 63 17.25 -4.72 -0.03
N ALA A 64 17.32 -3.62 -0.79
CA ALA A 64 18.50 -2.74 -0.86
C ALA A 64 18.41 -1.53 0.08
N GLN A 65 17.20 -1.15 0.51
CA GLN A 65 16.94 0.10 1.22
C GLN A 65 15.65 0.01 2.05
N PRO A 66 15.50 0.80 3.13
CA PRO A 66 14.41 0.62 4.08
C PRO A 66 13.03 1.07 3.56
N ASN A 67 12.97 1.95 2.56
CA ASN A 67 11.74 2.45 1.93
C ASN A 67 11.83 2.34 0.40
N LEU A 68 10.73 2.58 -0.31
CA LEU A 68 10.64 2.32 -1.76
C LEU A 68 11.59 3.15 -2.61
N CYS A 69 11.89 4.37 -2.17
CA CYS A 69 12.70 5.34 -2.91
C CYS A 69 13.94 5.86 -2.16
N GLY A 70 14.22 5.34 -0.97
CA GLY A 70 15.52 5.52 -0.34
C GLY A 70 15.52 5.19 1.16
N ALA A 71 16.37 5.91 1.89
CA ALA A 71 16.44 5.80 3.34
C ALA A 71 15.21 6.42 4.03
N GLY A 72 14.68 7.52 3.48
CA GLY A 72 13.49 8.21 3.98
C GLY A 72 12.19 7.65 3.42
N MET A 73 11.09 7.85 4.14
CA MET A 73 9.74 7.61 3.62
C MET A 73 9.42 8.68 2.58
N THR A 74 8.86 8.27 1.44
CA THR A 74 8.45 9.20 0.38
C THR A 74 6.96 9.10 0.07
N LEU A 75 6.49 9.92 -0.88
CA LEU A 75 5.11 9.85 -1.36
C LEU A 75 4.78 8.45 -1.91
N ALA A 76 5.73 7.78 -2.56
CA ALA A 76 5.53 6.43 -3.07
C ALA A 76 5.16 5.44 -1.96
N ASP A 77 5.84 5.48 -0.80
CA ASP A 77 5.50 4.61 0.33
C ASP A 77 4.08 4.89 0.84
N ALA A 78 3.73 6.16 1.02
CA ALA A 78 2.42 6.58 1.49
C ALA A 78 1.28 6.18 0.53
N ALA A 79 1.52 6.29 -0.77
CA ALA A 79 0.54 5.96 -1.82
C ALA A 79 0.34 4.45 -1.99
N ILE A 80 1.42 3.65 -1.87
CA ILE A 80 1.41 2.21 -2.17
C ILE A 80 0.99 1.38 -0.95
N LEU A 81 1.35 1.81 0.27
CA LEU A 81 1.05 1.10 1.52
C LEU A 81 -0.42 0.65 1.66
N PRO A 82 -1.44 1.50 1.40
CA PRO A 82 -2.83 1.08 1.54
C PRO A 82 -3.23 -0.07 0.62
N PHE A 83 -2.64 -0.17 -0.57
CA PHE A 83 -2.95 -1.20 -1.56
C PHE A 83 -2.26 -2.51 -1.22
N VAL A 84 -0.98 -2.46 -0.84
CA VAL A 84 -0.26 -3.66 -0.36
C VAL A 84 -0.93 -4.22 0.90
N ARG A 85 -1.36 -3.35 1.83
CA ARG A 85 -2.15 -3.75 3.01
C ARG A 85 -3.46 -4.45 2.61
N GLN A 86 -4.17 -3.93 1.61
CA GLN A 86 -5.40 -4.54 1.11
C GLN A 86 -5.13 -5.90 0.47
N PHE A 87 -4.10 -6.01 -0.37
CA PHE A 87 -3.71 -7.26 -1.01
C PHE A 87 -3.37 -8.34 0.02
N ALA A 88 -2.52 -8.00 1.01
CA ALA A 88 -2.15 -8.88 2.11
C ALA A 88 -3.36 -9.31 2.97
N ALA A 89 -4.39 -8.47 3.06
CA ALA A 89 -5.60 -8.76 3.82
C ALA A 89 -6.59 -9.70 3.10
N ILE A 90 -6.45 -9.93 1.79
CA ILE A 90 -7.29 -10.88 1.04
C ILE A 90 -7.08 -12.30 1.57
N ASP A 91 -5.82 -12.68 1.78
CA ASP A 91 -5.43 -13.95 2.41
C ASP A 91 -4.10 -13.78 3.12
N ARG A 92 -4.18 -13.61 4.45
CA ARG A 92 -3.01 -13.34 5.28
C ARG A 92 -2.06 -14.54 5.36
N GLY A 93 -2.60 -15.75 5.35
CA GLY A 93 -1.80 -16.98 5.44
C GLY A 93 -0.99 -17.19 4.17
N TRP A 94 -1.65 -17.06 3.02
CA TRP A 94 -0.97 -17.13 1.73
C TRP A 94 0.09 -16.03 1.56
N PHE A 95 -0.22 -14.78 1.93
CA PHE A 95 0.72 -13.66 1.83
C PHE A 95 1.96 -13.86 2.71
N ALA A 96 1.78 -14.34 3.94
CA ALA A 96 2.89 -14.63 4.86
C ALA A 96 3.80 -15.76 4.36
N ALA A 97 3.28 -16.67 3.54
CA ALA A 97 4.06 -17.76 2.93
C ALA A 97 4.85 -17.33 1.68
N GLN A 98 4.66 -16.10 1.17
CA GLN A 98 5.39 -15.63 -0.02
C GLN A 98 6.84 -15.27 0.33
N PRO A 99 7.79 -15.44 -0.61
CA PRO A 99 9.20 -15.09 -0.41
C PRO A 99 9.42 -13.57 -0.57
N LEU A 100 8.71 -12.78 0.24
CA LEU A 100 8.73 -11.31 0.21
C LEU A 100 9.09 -10.72 1.60
N PRO A 101 10.21 -11.15 2.23
CA PRO A 101 10.53 -10.74 3.59
C PRO A 101 10.69 -9.23 3.76
N ALA A 102 11.25 -8.52 2.76
CA ALA A 102 11.46 -7.08 2.85
C ALA A 102 10.14 -6.31 2.75
N VAL A 103 9.23 -6.70 1.84
CA VAL A 103 7.87 -6.14 1.74
C VAL A 103 7.08 -6.42 3.02
N GLN A 104 7.17 -7.64 3.57
CA GLN A 104 6.48 -7.99 4.82
C GLN A 104 6.97 -7.14 5.99
N ALA A 105 8.29 -6.96 6.13
CA ALA A 105 8.89 -6.14 7.16
C ALA A 105 8.55 -4.65 6.99
N TRP A 106 8.62 -4.13 5.76
CA TRP A 106 8.22 -2.76 5.41
C TRP A 106 6.75 -2.51 5.77
N LEU A 107 5.83 -3.40 5.36
CA LEU A 107 4.41 -3.30 5.67
C LEU A 107 4.19 -3.30 7.20
N ALA A 108 4.81 -4.22 7.93
CA ALA A 108 4.68 -4.30 9.38
C ALA A 108 5.18 -3.02 10.08
N ARG A 109 6.33 -2.49 9.67
CA ARG A 109 6.91 -1.25 10.21
C ARG A 109 5.96 -0.07 10.01
N HIS A 110 5.40 0.10 8.81
CA HIS A 110 4.48 1.21 8.53
C HIS A 110 3.15 1.06 9.29
N LEU A 111 2.59 -0.16 9.39
CA LEU A 111 1.37 -0.40 10.16
C LEU A 111 1.56 -0.14 11.67
N ALA A 112 2.77 -0.30 12.19
CA ALA A 112 3.11 0.01 13.57
C ALA A 112 3.42 1.51 13.82
N SER A 113 3.55 2.32 12.77
CA SER A 113 3.92 3.73 12.92
C SER A 113 2.82 4.57 13.57
N ALA A 114 3.21 5.55 14.38
CA ALA A 114 2.27 6.49 15.02
C ALA A 114 1.42 7.24 13.98
N LEU A 115 2.03 7.62 12.85
CA LEU A 115 1.35 8.27 11.73
C LEU A 115 0.22 7.40 11.17
N PHE A 116 0.48 6.11 10.91
CA PHE A 116 -0.54 5.21 10.40
C PHE A 116 -1.67 5.01 11.42
N GLN A 117 -1.34 4.87 12.70
CA GLN A 117 -2.33 4.72 13.76
C GLN A 117 -3.22 5.96 13.91
N ALA A 118 -2.64 7.16 13.77
CA ALA A 118 -3.38 8.42 13.78
C ALA A 118 -4.28 8.57 12.54
N ALA A 119 -3.83 8.13 11.37
CA ALA A 119 -4.62 8.20 10.14
C ALA A 119 -5.75 7.16 10.08
N MET A 120 -5.57 5.99 10.69
CA MET A 120 -6.51 4.85 10.61
C MET A 120 -7.46 4.76 11.80
N VAL A 121 -8.02 5.90 12.21
CA VAL A 121 -9.11 5.93 13.20
C VAL A 121 -10.37 5.34 12.58
N ARG A 122 -10.84 4.22 13.13
CA ARG A 122 -12.15 3.66 12.75
C ARG A 122 -13.24 4.53 13.35
N LEU A 123 -13.96 5.23 12.49
CA LEU A 123 -15.18 5.91 12.88
C LEU A 123 -16.36 4.94 12.81
N THR A 124 -17.30 5.12 13.74
CA THR A 124 -18.59 4.44 13.67
C THR A 124 -19.27 4.82 12.36
N GLN A 125 -19.94 3.85 11.73
CA GLN A 125 -20.70 4.13 10.52
C GLN A 125 -21.74 5.21 10.82
N TRP A 126 -21.73 6.26 10.00
CA TRP A 126 -22.66 7.38 10.14
C TRP A 126 -24.11 6.92 9.98
N GLN A 127 -24.97 7.37 10.89
CA GLN A 127 -26.41 7.20 10.84
C GLN A 127 -27.10 8.56 10.73
N ARG A 128 -28.28 8.56 10.10
CA ARG A 128 -29.09 9.78 9.98
C ARG A 128 -29.51 10.25 11.37
N GLY A 129 -29.00 11.41 11.78
CA GLY A 129 -29.23 11.99 13.10
C GLY A 129 -27.98 12.06 13.98
N ASP A 130 -26.88 11.43 13.56
CA ASP A 130 -25.60 11.54 14.26
C ASP A 130 -25.06 12.97 14.21
N ALA A 131 -24.50 13.42 15.34
CA ALA A 131 -23.78 14.67 15.43
C ALA A 131 -22.54 14.64 14.51
N PRO A 132 -22.14 15.77 13.91
CA PRO A 132 -20.94 15.82 13.08
C PRO A 132 -19.70 15.44 13.90
N VAL A 133 -18.90 14.52 13.37
CA VAL A 133 -17.58 14.20 13.92
C VAL A 133 -16.61 15.29 13.46
N LEU A 134 -16.10 16.07 14.42
CA LEU A 134 -15.05 17.05 14.16
C LEU A 134 -13.69 16.40 14.40
N PHE A 135 -12.81 16.47 13.41
CA PHE A 135 -11.41 16.12 13.59
C PHE A 135 -10.70 17.33 14.20
N ALA A 136 -9.96 17.11 15.29
CA ALA A 136 -9.10 18.15 15.84
C ALA A 136 -7.91 18.38 14.88
N ASP A 137 -7.41 19.63 14.86
CA ASP A 137 -6.23 20.03 14.09
C ASP A 137 -4.94 19.32 14.55
#